data_AF-A0A967LRH4-F1
#
_entry.id   AF-A0A967LRH4-F1
#
_cell.length_a   1.000
_cell.length_b   1.000
_cell.length_c   1.000
_cell.angle_alpha   90.00
_cell.angle_beta   90.00
_cell.angle_gamma   90.00
#
_symmetry.space_group_name_H-M   'P 1'
#
loop_
_entity.id
_entity.type
_entity.pdbx_description
1 polymer ?
#
loop_
_entity_poly.entity_id
_entity_poly.type
_entity_poly.pdbx_seq_one_letter_code
_entity_poly.pdbx_strand_id
1 'polypeptide(L)'
;DTMVREGLKLAKLADNIVVKAPLTEDGLVACRRLRAEGIKVNVTLCFSATQALLAAKAGATYISPFIGRLDDISSDGMELIRQIRVIYDNYGFDTEILAASIRHPQHVVEAALMGADVATMPPKVLWQLLKHPLTDKGLAAFLADWEKLPEDRRVI
;
A
#
# COMPACT_ATOMS: atom_id res chain seq x y z
N ASP A 1 -20.03 17.94 6.99
CA ASP A 1 -19.36 18.63 8.11
C ASP A 1 -18.71 17.74 9.16
N THR A 2 -19.34 16.66 9.62
CA THR A 2 -18.76 15.77 10.65
C THR A 2 -17.37 15.23 10.31
N MET A 3 -17.17 14.67 9.10
CA MET A 3 -15.87 14.11 8.68
C MET A 3 -14.74 15.15 8.70
N VAL A 4 -15.01 16.40 8.33
CA VAL A 4 -14.01 17.48 8.34
C VAL A 4 -13.63 17.82 9.79
N ARG A 5 -14.62 17.96 10.67
CA ARG A 5 -14.39 18.24 12.10
C ARG A 5 -13.56 17.13 12.76
N GLU A 6 -13.88 15.87 12.47
CA GLU A 6 -13.11 14.72 12.98
C GLU A 6 -11.70 14.68 12.40
N GLY A 7 -11.55 14.90 11.08
CA GLY A 7 -10.25 14.98 10.42
C GLY A 7 -9.34 16.06 11.02
N LEU A 8 -9.87 17.26 11.27
CA LEU A 8 -9.16 18.35 11.94
C LEU A 8 -8.73 17.99 13.38
N LYS A 9 -9.57 17.24 14.10
CA LYS A 9 -9.25 16.77 15.45
C LYS A 9 -8.12 15.74 15.41
N LEU A 10 -8.19 14.78 14.49
CA LEU A 10 -7.20 13.71 14.33
C LEU A 10 -5.84 14.26 13.89
N ALA A 11 -5.81 15.19 12.94
CA ALA A 11 -4.58 15.79 12.42
C ALA A 11 -3.76 16.53 13.50
N LYS A 12 -4.39 16.97 14.59
CA LYS A 12 -3.72 17.64 15.72
C LYS A 12 -3.03 16.69 16.69
N LEU A 13 -3.25 15.38 16.58
CA LEU A 13 -2.69 14.42 17.53
C LEU A 13 -1.20 14.17 17.28
N ALA A 14 -0.75 14.19 16.01
CA ALA A 14 0.66 14.08 15.62
C ALA A 14 0.87 14.45 14.14
N ASP A 15 2.06 14.97 13.79
CA ASP A 15 2.40 15.45 12.44
C ASP A 15 2.41 14.36 11.36
N ASN A 16 2.60 13.10 11.77
CA ASN A 16 2.65 11.95 10.87
C ASN A 16 1.27 11.32 10.59
N ILE A 17 0.18 11.89 11.11
CA ILE A 17 -1.17 11.38 10.87
C ILE A 17 -1.64 11.72 9.46
N VAL A 18 -2.22 10.72 8.80
CA VAL A 18 -2.95 10.85 7.55
C VAL A 18 -4.43 10.56 7.82
N VAL A 19 -5.30 11.53 7.58
CA VAL A 19 -6.74 11.36 7.80
C VAL A 19 -7.31 10.43 6.74
N LYS A 20 -8.05 9.40 7.14
CA LYS A 20 -8.65 8.45 6.21
C LYS A 20 -10.11 8.80 5.95
N ALA A 21 -10.48 8.98 4.68
CA ALA A 21 -11.84 9.29 4.25
C ALA A 21 -12.36 8.21 3.28
N PRO A 22 -13.63 7.79 3.39
CA PRO A 22 -14.19 6.82 2.44
C PRO A 22 -14.41 7.47 1.06
N LEU A 23 -14.41 6.65 0.01
CA LEU A 23 -14.67 7.11 -1.35
C LEU A 23 -16.17 7.28 -1.59
N THR A 24 -16.73 8.33 -1.00
CA THR A 24 -18.11 8.81 -1.16
C THR A 24 -18.10 10.28 -1.56
N GLU A 25 -19.24 10.83 -1.99
CA GLU A 25 -19.35 12.27 -2.28
C GLU A 25 -18.89 13.14 -1.10
N ASP A 26 -19.46 12.90 0.09
CA ASP A 26 -19.07 13.59 1.32
C ASP A 26 -17.60 13.38 1.68
N GLY A 27 -17.06 12.17 1.43
CA GLY A 27 -15.66 11.85 1.68
C GLY A 27 -14.71 12.60 0.76
N LEU A 28 -15.07 12.79 -0.51
CA LEU A 28 -14.30 13.59 -1.47
C LEU A 28 -14.39 15.09 -1.16
N VAL A 29 -15.55 15.59 -0.76
CA VAL A 29 -15.70 16.97 -0.26
C VAL A 29 -14.84 17.18 0.99
N ALA A 30 -14.85 16.23 1.93
CA ALA A 30 -14.02 16.28 3.12
C ALA A 30 -12.52 16.23 2.78
N CYS A 31 -12.12 15.36 1.84
CA CYS A 31 -10.75 15.28 1.33
C CYS A 31 -10.30 16.65 0.81
N ARG A 32 -11.06 17.25 -0.10
CA ARG A 32 -10.72 18.57 -0.68
C ARG A 32 -10.59 19.65 0.40
N ARG A 33 -11.51 19.70 1.36
CA ARG A 33 -11.48 20.67 2.46
C ARG A 33 -10.27 20.47 3.38
N LEU A 34 -9.94 19.25 3.74
CA LEU A 34 -8.78 18.95 4.61
C LEU A 34 -7.45 19.20 3.87
N ARG A 35 -7.36 18.87 2.59
CA ARG A 35 -6.18 19.14 1.76
C ARG A 35 -5.93 20.64 1.59
N ALA A 36 -6.99 21.46 1.51
CA ALA A 36 -6.86 22.92 1.48
C ALA A 36 -6.24 23.50 2.78
N GLU A 37 -6.37 22.79 3.90
CA GLU A 37 -5.72 23.11 5.18
C GLU A 37 -4.33 22.46 5.32
N GLY A 38 -3.79 21.85 4.26
CA GLY A 38 -2.49 21.18 4.26
C GLY A 38 -2.47 19.78 4.89
N ILE A 39 -3.59 19.29 5.42
CA ILE A 39 -3.68 17.99 6.11
C ILE A 39 -3.60 16.86 5.11
N LYS A 40 -2.76 15.85 5.35
CA LYS A 40 -2.66 14.66 4.47
C LYS A 40 -3.93 13.81 4.56
N VAL A 41 -4.42 13.34 3.41
CA VAL A 41 -5.64 12.52 3.33
C VAL A 41 -5.41 11.26 2.53
N ASN A 42 -5.81 10.12 3.07
CA ASN A 42 -5.91 8.83 2.37
C ASN A 42 -7.38 8.54 2.05
N VAL A 43 -7.74 8.54 0.77
CA VAL A 43 -9.07 8.12 0.33
C VAL A 43 -9.10 6.60 0.18
N THR A 44 -10.03 5.93 0.86
CA THR A 44 -10.10 4.46 0.98
C THR A 44 -11.39 3.88 0.45
N LEU A 45 -11.48 2.55 0.36
CA LEU A 45 -12.63 1.83 -0.23
C LEU A 45 -12.76 2.14 -1.72
N CYS A 46 -11.63 2.15 -2.42
CA CYS A 46 -11.58 2.29 -3.87
C CYS A 46 -11.63 0.91 -4.54
N PHE A 47 -12.51 0.77 -5.52
CA PHE A 47 -12.79 -0.47 -6.25
C PHE A 47 -12.83 -0.27 -7.78
N SER A 48 -12.63 0.96 -8.28
CA SER A 48 -12.52 1.23 -9.72
C SER A 48 -11.52 2.35 -10.03
N ALA A 49 -11.01 2.38 -11.26
CA ALA A 49 -10.08 3.40 -11.71
C ALA A 49 -10.73 4.80 -11.76
N THR A 50 -12.02 4.88 -12.08
CA THR A 50 -12.78 6.14 -12.08
C THR A 50 -12.91 6.72 -10.67
N GLN A 51 -13.06 5.88 -9.65
CA GLN A 51 -13.06 6.30 -8.27
C GLN A 51 -11.69 6.87 -7.86
N ALA A 52 -10.59 6.20 -8.23
CA ALA A 52 -9.24 6.70 -7.98
C ALA A 52 -8.97 8.04 -8.68
N LEU A 53 -9.48 8.24 -9.90
CA LEU A 53 -9.39 9.50 -10.63
C LEU A 53 -10.09 10.64 -9.87
N LEU A 54 -11.27 10.39 -9.28
CA LEU A 54 -11.97 11.38 -8.47
C LEU A 54 -11.19 11.74 -7.19
N ALA A 55 -10.59 10.75 -6.53
CA ALA A 55 -9.76 10.98 -5.34
C ALA A 55 -8.54 11.86 -5.64
N ALA A 56 -7.84 11.59 -6.75
CA ALA A 56 -6.72 12.43 -7.18
C ALA A 56 -7.15 13.86 -7.50
N LYS A 57 -8.28 14.03 -8.21
CA LYS A 57 -8.84 15.36 -8.49
C LYS A 57 -9.32 16.11 -7.23
N ALA A 58 -9.68 15.40 -6.17
CA ALA A 58 -9.97 16.00 -4.86
C ALA A 58 -8.70 16.39 -4.09
N GLY A 59 -7.50 16.05 -4.60
CA GLY A 59 -6.20 16.39 -4.02
C GLY A 59 -5.69 15.39 -2.98
N ALA A 60 -6.20 14.15 -2.98
CA ALA A 60 -5.81 13.13 -2.03
C ALA A 60 -4.28 12.93 -1.99
N THR A 61 -3.74 12.68 -0.80
CA THR A 61 -2.33 12.28 -0.64
C THR A 61 -2.15 10.82 -1.05
N TYR A 62 -3.07 9.95 -0.61
CA TYR A 62 -3.09 8.54 -0.97
C TYR A 62 -4.45 8.11 -1.51
N ILE A 63 -4.44 7.14 -2.41
CA ILE A 63 -5.61 6.34 -2.77
C ILE A 63 -5.39 4.89 -2.35
N SER A 64 -6.35 4.28 -1.65
CA SER A 64 -6.29 2.87 -1.22
C SER A 64 -7.27 1.98 -2.00
N PRO A 65 -6.87 1.43 -3.16
CA PRO A 65 -7.58 0.35 -3.84
C PRO A 65 -7.55 -0.95 -3.03
N PHE A 66 -8.69 -1.63 -2.89
CA PHE A 66 -8.83 -2.85 -2.08
C PHE A 66 -8.79 -4.11 -2.95
N ILE A 67 -7.60 -4.47 -3.42
CA ILE A 67 -7.38 -5.55 -4.42
C ILE A 67 -7.92 -6.91 -3.95
N GLY A 68 -7.61 -7.33 -2.70
CA GLY A 68 -8.05 -8.62 -2.19
C GLY A 68 -9.55 -8.77 -2.03
N ARG A 69 -10.29 -7.66 -1.94
CA ARG A 69 -11.76 -7.70 -1.92
C ARG A 69 -12.36 -7.80 -3.33
N LEU A 70 -11.64 -7.37 -4.37
CA LEU A 70 -12.02 -7.63 -5.74
C LEU A 70 -11.81 -9.11 -6.09
N ASP A 71 -10.69 -9.69 -5.63
CA ASP A 71 -10.42 -11.12 -5.82
C ASP A 71 -11.50 -11.99 -5.15
N ASP A 72 -11.99 -11.60 -3.96
CA ASP A 72 -13.08 -12.31 -3.25
C ASP A 72 -14.38 -12.40 -4.07
N ILE A 73 -14.58 -11.51 -5.06
CA ILE A 73 -15.74 -11.50 -5.95
C ILE A 73 -15.37 -11.90 -7.39
N SER A 74 -14.25 -12.63 -7.57
CA SER A 74 -13.76 -13.14 -8.84
C SER A 74 -13.41 -12.05 -9.88
N SER A 75 -12.99 -10.87 -9.40
CA SER A 75 -12.43 -9.81 -10.24
C SER A 75 -10.92 -9.74 -10.03
N ASP A 76 -10.16 -9.43 -11.08
CA ASP A 76 -8.71 -9.23 -10.96
C ASP A 76 -8.43 -7.89 -10.25
N GLY A 77 -8.10 -7.96 -8.96
CA GLY A 77 -7.78 -6.78 -8.17
C GLY A 77 -6.49 -6.08 -8.60
N MET A 78 -5.53 -6.80 -9.21
CA MET A 78 -4.25 -6.24 -9.62
C MET A 78 -4.38 -5.41 -10.89
N GLU A 79 -5.31 -5.77 -11.79
CA GLU A 79 -5.62 -4.94 -12.96
C GLU A 79 -6.07 -3.52 -12.56
N LEU A 80 -6.74 -3.35 -11.42
CA LEU A 80 -7.08 -2.02 -10.90
C LEU A 80 -5.82 -1.19 -10.60
N ILE A 81 -4.77 -1.78 -10.00
CA ILE A 81 -3.52 -1.08 -9.72
C ILE A 81 -2.88 -0.60 -11.03
N ARG A 82 -2.79 -1.48 -12.03
CA ARG A 82 -2.24 -1.16 -13.35
C ARG A 82 -2.98 0.03 -13.98
N GLN A 83 -4.30 0.01 -13.97
CA GLN A 83 -5.11 1.09 -14.55
C GLN A 83 -4.90 2.42 -13.83
N ILE A 84 -4.87 2.40 -12.49
CA ILE A 84 -4.63 3.62 -11.70
C ILE A 84 -3.25 4.19 -12.01
N ARG A 85 -2.20 3.35 -12.06
CA ARG A 85 -0.84 3.79 -12.41
C ARG A 85 -0.81 4.50 -13.75
N VAL A 86 -1.34 3.86 -14.80
CA VAL A 86 -1.37 4.43 -16.16
C VAL A 86 -2.12 5.76 -16.17
N ILE A 87 -3.27 5.86 -15.50
CA ILE A 87 -4.03 7.11 -15.41
C ILE A 87 -3.22 8.19 -14.70
N TYR A 88 -2.61 7.86 -13.57
CA TYR A 88 -1.87 8.83 -12.78
C TYR A 88 -0.64 9.36 -13.53
N ASP A 89 0.04 8.49 -14.27
CA ASP A 89 1.17 8.88 -15.12
C ASP A 89 0.73 9.77 -16.29
N ASN A 90 -0.39 9.43 -16.94
CA ASN A 90 -0.92 10.22 -18.06
C ASN A 90 -1.28 11.66 -17.67
N TYR A 91 -1.75 11.88 -16.45
CA TYR A 91 -2.17 13.20 -15.96
C TYR A 91 -1.15 13.87 -15.04
N GLY A 92 -0.06 13.19 -14.67
CA GLY A 92 0.93 13.67 -13.71
C GLY A 92 0.34 13.92 -12.32
N PHE A 93 -0.50 12.99 -11.83
CA PHE A 93 -1.06 13.13 -10.47
C PHE A 93 -0.01 12.77 -9.40
N ASP A 94 0.10 13.64 -8.39
CA ASP A 94 0.96 13.42 -7.21
C ASP A 94 0.33 12.50 -6.15
N THR A 95 -0.90 12.05 -6.34
CA THR A 95 -1.56 11.13 -5.41
C THR A 95 -0.86 9.77 -5.45
N GLU A 96 -0.40 9.29 -4.29
CA GLU A 96 0.31 8.02 -4.16
C GLU A 96 -0.68 6.84 -4.12
N ILE A 97 -0.40 5.80 -4.91
CA ILE A 97 -1.14 4.54 -4.95
C ILE A 97 -0.72 3.68 -3.77
N LEU A 98 -1.62 3.53 -2.81
CA LEU A 98 -1.43 2.67 -1.64
C LEU A 98 -2.19 1.35 -1.84
N ALA A 99 -1.51 0.35 -2.41
CA ALA A 99 -2.06 -0.99 -2.60
C ALA A 99 -2.50 -1.58 -1.24
N ALA A 100 -3.81 -1.77 -1.06
CA ALA A 100 -4.42 -2.18 0.19
C ALA A 100 -5.24 -3.46 0.02
N SER A 101 -5.60 -4.10 1.13
CA SER A 101 -6.22 -5.43 1.12
C SER A 101 -5.32 -6.50 0.47
N ILE A 102 -4.00 -6.38 0.63
CA ILE A 102 -3.03 -7.42 0.23
C ILE A 102 -3.28 -8.71 1.03
N ARG A 103 -3.37 -9.84 0.33
CA ARG A 103 -3.71 -11.15 0.93
C ARG A 103 -2.53 -12.13 0.98
N HIS A 104 -1.59 -12.00 0.06
CA HIS A 104 -0.46 -12.91 -0.08
C HIS A 104 0.75 -12.22 -0.74
N PRO A 105 1.96 -12.81 -0.66
CA PRO A 105 3.18 -12.23 -1.21
C PRO A 105 3.09 -11.83 -2.68
N GLN A 106 2.35 -12.60 -3.49
CA GLN A 106 2.23 -12.32 -4.92
C GLN A 106 1.56 -10.95 -5.22
N HIS A 107 0.61 -10.49 -4.41
CA HIS A 107 0.07 -9.12 -4.57
C HIS A 107 1.14 -8.05 -4.35
N VAL A 108 2.09 -8.30 -3.44
CA VAL A 108 3.18 -7.35 -3.16
C VAL A 108 4.11 -7.24 -4.36
N VAL A 109 4.48 -8.39 -4.94
CA VAL A 109 5.31 -8.45 -6.16
C VAL A 109 4.62 -7.73 -7.30
N GLU A 110 3.36 -8.04 -7.57
CA GLU A 110 2.63 -7.44 -8.70
C GLU A 110 2.37 -5.95 -8.49
N ALA A 111 2.03 -5.52 -7.26
CA ALA A 111 1.87 -4.10 -6.96
C ALA A 111 3.17 -3.32 -7.19
N ALA A 112 4.31 -3.88 -6.77
CA ALA A 112 5.62 -3.28 -7.00
C ALA A 112 5.97 -3.21 -8.50
N LEU A 113 5.73 -4.28 -9.26
CA LEU A 113 5.96 -4.30 -10.72
C LEU A 113 5.06 -3.31 -11.47
N MET A 114 3.84 -3.09 -10.97
CA MET A 114 2.89 -2.12 -11.53
C MET A 114 3.14 -0.69 -11.08
N GLY A 115 4.15 -0.43 -10.24
CA GLY A 115 4.51 0.92 -9.80
C GLY A 115 3.55 1.53 -8.77
N ALA A 116 2.93 0.69 -7.91
CA ALA A 116 2.28 1.20 -6.71
C ALA A 116 3.32 1.83 -5.77
N ASP A 117 3.00 3.00 -5.23
CA ASP A 117 3.93 3.79 -4.42
C ASP A 117 4.07 3.22 -3.00
N VAL A 118 2.98 2.66 -2.45
CA VAL A 118 2.94 2.08 -1.09
C VAL A 118 2.17 0.76 -1.09
N ALA A 119 2.58 -0.17 -0.22
CA ALA A 119 1.82 -1.39 0.07
C ALA A 119 1.45 -1.43 1.56
N THR A 120 0.18 -1.69 1.88
CA THR A 120 -0.25 -2.03 3.25
C THR A 120 -0.76 -3.46 3.31
N MET A 121 -0.23 -4.22 4.27
CA MET A 121 -0.49 -5.66 4.37
C MET A 121 -0.59 -6.09 5.84
N PRO A 122 -1.31 -7.19 6.13
CA PRO A 122 -1.32 -7.80 7.45
C PRO A 122 0.08 -8.30 7.84
N PRO A 123 0.44 -8.34 9.14
CA PRO A 123 1.74 -8.85 9.60
C PRO A 123 2.08 -10.23 9.06
N LYS A 124 1.08 -11.13 8.93
CA LYS A 124 1.27 -12.47 8.37
C LYS A 124 1.91 -12.42 6.97
N VAL A 125 1.42 -11.56 6.08
CA VAL A 125 1.95 -11.45 4.71
C VAL A 125 3.35 -10.88 4.75
N LEU A 126 3.59 -9.84 5.57
CA LEU A 126 4.91 -9.24 5.74
C LEU A 126 5.97 -10.28 6.13
N TRP A 127 5.67 -11.12 7.12
CA TRP A 127 6.59 -12.18 7.54
C TRP A 127 6.82 -13.26 6.47
N GLN A 128 5.82 -13.54 5.63
CA GLN A 128 5.96 -14.46 4.51
C GLN A 128 6.93 -13.93 3.45
N LEU A 129 7.07 -12.61 3.28
CA LEU A 129 7.99 -12.02 2.28
C LEU A 129 9.46 -12.37 2.55
N LEU A 130 9.82 -12.62 3.81
CA LEU A 130 11.20 -12.95 4.21
C LEU A 130 11.53 -14.45 4.04
N LYS A 131 10.55 -15.29 3.71
CA LYS A 131 10.69 -16.74 3.73
C LYS A 131 10.87 -17.30 2.32
N HIS A 132 11.92 -18.08 2.13
CA HIS A 132 12.11 -18.87 0.92
C HIS A 132 12.87 -20.17 1.26
N PRO A 133 12.38 -21.35 0.86
CA PRO A 133 12.97 -22.63 1.27
C PRO A 133 14.39 -22.83 0.75
N LEU A 134 14.78 -22.20 -0.37
CA LEU A 134 16.15 -22.25 -0.86
C LEU A 134 17.10 -21.34 -0.04
N THR A 135 16.60 -20.27 0.58
CA THR A 135 17.40 -19.45 1.49
C THR A 135 17.77 -20.26 2.73
N ASP A 136 16.79 -20.93 3.34
CA ASP A 136 17.02 -21.77 4.51
C ASP A 136 17.97 -22.94 4.19
N LYS A 137 17.75 -23.62 3.05
CA LYS A 137 18.63 -24.70 2.59
C LYS A 137 20.06 -24.21 2.31
N GLY A 138 20.21 -23.05 1.66
CA GLY A 138 21.51 -22.46 1.36
C GLY A 138 22.28 -22.11 2.64
N LEU A 139 21.62 -21.48 3.60
CA LEU A 139 22.22 -21.15 4.90
C LEU A 139 22.64 -22.41 5.66
N ALA A 140 21.79 -23.44 5.69
CA ALA A 140 22.13 -24.71 6.33
C ALA A 140 23.35 -25.38 5.67
N ALA A 141 23.43 -25.35 4.34
CA ALA A 141 24.59 -25.88 3.62
C ALA A 141 25.88 -25.10 3.95
N PHE A 142 25.83 -23.76 3.97
CA PHE A 142 26.96 -22.94 4.34
C PHE A 142 27.46 -23.20 5.76
N LEU A 143 26.54 -23.34 6.72
CA LEU A 143 26.89 -23.67 8.11
C LEU A 143 27.50 -25.08 8.23
N ALA A 144 26.96 -26.06 7.51
CA ALA A 144 27.50 -27.43 7.51
C ALA A 144 28.91 -27.50 6.91
N ASP A 145 29.19 -26.74 5.85
CA ASP A 145 30.53 -26.67 5.27
C ASP A 145 31.50 -25.89 6.17
N TRP A 146 31.02 -24.85 6.84
CA TRP A 146 31.78 -24.11 7.84
C TRP A 146 32.24 -24.99 9.00
N GLU A 147 31.36 -25.85 9.51
CA GLU A 147 31.68 -26.79 10.60
C GLU A 147 32.73 -27.85 10.21
N LYS A 148 32.97 -28.08 8.91
CA LYS A 148 34.06 -28.97 8.48
C LYS A 148 35.44 -28.30 8.53
N LEU A 149 35.49 -26.97 8.64
CA LEU A 149 36.77 -26.26 8.71
C LEU A 149 37.43 -26.44 10.09
N PRO A 150 38.77 -26.55 10.12
CA PRO A 150 39.56 -26.47 11.35
C PRO A 150 39.23 -25.20 12.17
N GLU A 151 39.26 -25.32 13.50
CA GLU A 151 38.81 -24.27 14.42
C GLU A 151 39.64 -22.98 14.30
N ASP A 152 40.93 -23.11 13.99
CA ASP A 152 41.86 -21.99 13.73
C ASP A 152 41.56 -21.23 12.42
N ARG A 153 40.67 -21.76 11.57
CA ARG A 153 40.22 -21.15 10.31
C ARG A 153 38.79 -20.67 10.35
N ARG A 154 38.08 -20.85 11.47
CA ARG A 154 36.73 -20.30 11.66
C ARG A 154 36.84 -18.85 12.12
N VAL A 155 36.49 -17.91 11.24
CA VAL A 155 36.41 -16.48 11.54
C VAL A 155 34.97 -16.11 11.89
N ILE A 156 34.77 -15.47 13.04
CA ILE A 156 33.50 -14.78 13.38
C ILE A 156 33.39 -13.53 12.50
#